data_AF-A0A6P6WIN9-F1
#
_entry.id   AF-A0A6P6WIN9-F1
#
_cell.length_a   1.000
_cell.length_b   1.000
_cell.length_c   1.000
_cell.angle_alpha   90.00
_cell.angle_beta   90.00
_cell.angle_gamma   90.00
#
_symmetry.space_group_name_H-M   'P 1'
#
loop_
_entity.id
_entity.type
_entity.pdbx_description
1 polymer ?
#
loop_
_entity_poly.entity_id
_entity_poly.type
_entity_poly.pdbx_seq_one_letter_code
_entity_poly.pdbx_strand_id
1 'polypeptide(L)'
;MIYVGGVPFQSDGPSSSEQGSKILLALMEHPTLVSASCSFKSTPERKFSASEDSGLERGTGCKWVYVFQREYATVDPALVDVCSYHVCAVS
;
A
#
# COMPACT_ATOMS: atom_id res chain seq x y z
N MET A 1 4.29 -13.44 -11.19
CA MET A 1 3.82 -14.53 -10.32
C MET A 1 3.55 -13.95 -8.94
N ILE A 2 2.36 -14.16 -8.39
CA ILE A 2 1.97 -13.60 -7.08
C ILE A 2 2.38 -14.58 -5.99
N TYR A 3 2.92 -14.09 -4.88
CA TYR A 3 3.26 -14.87 -3.71
C TYR A 3 2.52 -14.30 -2.50
N VAL A 4 1.93 -15.17 -1.67
CA VAL A 4 1.24 -14.78 -0.44
C VAL A 4 1.87 -15.54 0.71
N GLY A 5 2.39 -14.82 1.71
CA GLY A 5 3.12 -15.45 2.82
C GLY A 5 4.39 -16.21 2.38
N GLY A 6 5.01 -15.80 1.27
CA GLY A 6 6.19 -16.47 0.69
C GLY A 6 5.88 -17.72 -0.14
N VAL A 7 4.60 -18.13 -0.24
CA VAL A 7 4.17 -19.28 -1.03
C VAL A 7 3.61 -18.80 -2.38
N PRO A 8 3.98 -19.43 -3.50
CA PRO A 8 3.43 -19.06 -4.80
C PRO A 8 1.91 -19.28 -4.82
N PHE A 9 1.18 -18.24 -5.24
CA PHE A 9 -0.26 -18.32 -5.43
C PHE A 9 -0.55 -19.10 -6.72
N GLN A 10 -1.20 -20.25 -6.59
CA GLN A 10 -1.53 -21.10 -7.73
C GLN A 10 -2.68 -20.48 -8.52
N SER A 11 -2.47 -20.32 -9.83
CA SER A 11 -3.48 -19.88 -10.78
C SER A 11 -3.62 -20.97 -11.83
N ASP A 12 -4.71 -21.73 -11.78
CA ASP A 12 -4.91 -22.92 -12.61
C ASP A 12 -5.22 -22.58 -14.07
N GLY A 13 -4.22 -22.22 -14.88
CA GLY A 13 -4.34 -22.23 -16.34
C GLY A 13 -4.30 -20.86 -17.04
N PRO A 14 -4.43 -20.86 -18.39
CA PRO A 14 -4.19 -19.69 -19.23
C PRO A 14 -5.22 -18.58 -18.98
N SER A 15 -4.72 -17.35 -18.94
CA SER A 15 -5.43 -16.13 -18.57
C SER A 15 -6.67 -15.86 -19.44
N SER A 16 -7.83 -16.35 -19.02
CA SER A 16 -9.14 -15.87 -19.49
C SER A 16 -9.67 -14.80 -18.53
N SER A 17 -10.54 -13.91 -19.02
CA SER A 17 -11.18 -12.86 -18.19
C SER A 17 -11.89 -13.46 -16.95
N GLU A 18 -12.55 -14.61 -17.13
CA GLU A 18 -13.24 -15.32 -16.05
C GLU A 18 -12.28 -15.91 -15.00
N GLN A 19 -11.07 -16.30 -15.43
CA GLN A 19 -10.02 -16.78 -14.55
C GLN A 19 -9.46 -15.67 -13.66
N GLY A 20 -9.28 -14.47 -14.22
CA GLY A 20 -8.82 -13.30 -13.47
C GLY A 20 -9.74 -12.95 -12.30
N SER A 21 -11.06 -13.03 -12.51
CA SER A 21 -12.05 -12.82 -11.45
C SER A 21 -11.96 -13.86 -10.34
N LYS A 22 -11.80 -15.15 -10.69
CA LYS A 22 -11.63 -16.24 -9.71
C LYS A 22 -10.36 -16.08 -8.89
N ILE A 23 -9.25 -15.67 -9.52
CA ILE A 23 -7.97 -15.41 -8.85
C ILE A 23 -8.13 -14.23 -7.87
N LEU A 24 -8.77 -13.13 -8.30
CA LEU A 24 -9.01 -11.99 -7.44
C LEU A 24 -9.85 -12.37 -6.22
N LEU A 25 -10.94 -13.12 -6.42
CA LEU A 25 -11.81 -13.59 -5.35
C LEU A 25 -11.04 -14.47 -4.36
N ALA A 26 -10.25 -15.43 -4.86
CA ALA A 26 -9.43 -16.29 -4.02
C ALA A 26 -8.33 -15.51 -3.24
N LEU A 27 -7.78 -14.43 -3.81
CA LEU A 27 -6.88 -13.53 -3.09
C LEU A 27 -7.62 -12.72 -2.01
N MET A 28 -8.81 -12.21 -2.31
CA MET A 28 -9.62 -11.45 -1.34
C MET A 28 -10.03 -12.30 -0.13
N GLU A 29 -10.24 -13.60 -0.32
CA GLU A 29 -10.59 -14.54 0.75
C GLU A 29 -9.37 -15.14 1.47
N HIS A 30 -8.15 -14.91 0.97
CA HIS A 30 -6.95 -15.51 1.55
C HIS A 30 -6.73 -15.03 3.00
N PRO A 31 -6.60 -15.94 3.99
CA PRO A 31 -6.57 -15.58 5.41
C PRO A 31 -5.53 -14.53 5.80
N THR A 32 -4.32 -14.61 5.23
CA THR A 32 -3.25 -13.62 5.46
C THR A 32 -3.65 -12.23 4.98
N LEU A 33 -4.30 -12.12 3.82
CA LEU A 33 -4.72 -10.84 3.25
C LEU A 33 -5.93 -10.28 4.00
N VAL A 34 -6.87 -11.14 4.40
CA VAL A 34 -8.00 -10.75 5.27
C VAL A 34 -7.49 -10.22 6.61
N SER A 35 -6.58 -10.95 7.27
CA SER A 35 -5.98 -10.52 8.54
C SER A 35 -5.22 -9.20 8.40
N ALA A 36 -4.40 -9.05 7.35
CA ALA A 36 -3.67 -7.80 7.09
C ALA A 36 -4.64 -6.64 6.81
N SER A 37 -5.72 -6.88 6.05
CA SER A 37 -6.75 -5.88 5.78
C SER A 37 -7.49 -5.44 7.04
N CYS A 38 -7.88 -6.39 7.90
CA CYS A 38 -8.52 -6.08 9.18
C CYS A 38 -7.60 -5.26 10.10
N SER A 39 -6.32 -5.64 10.19
CA SER A 39 -5.32 -4.87 10.95
C SER A 39 -5.13 -3.46 10.39
N PHE A 40 -5.04 -3.33 9.06
CA PHE A 40 -4.91 -2.04 8.40
C PHE A 40 -6.13 -1.14 8.65
N LYS A 41 -7.35 -1.67 8.55
CA LYS A 41 -8.60 -0.93 8.84
C LYS A 41 -8.70 -0.45 10.29
N SER A 42 -8.07 -1.15 11.22
CA SER A 42 -8.01 -0.74 12.63
C SER A 42 -6.95 0.34 12.92
N THR A 43 -6.12 0.67 11.94
CA THR A 43 -5.07 1.69 12.09
C THR A 43 -5.70 3.08 12.02
N PRO A 44 -5.51 3.95 13.03
CA PRO A 44 -6.07 5.30 13.01
C PRO A 44 -5.47 6.15 11.89
N GLU A 45 -6.28 7.02 11.29
CA GLU A 45 -5.79 7.98 10.30
C GLU A 45 -4.78 8.94 10.94
N ARG A 46 -3.63 9.11 10.28
CA ARG A 46 -2.62 10.10 10.67
C ARG A 46 -2.65 11.26 9.68
N LYS A 47 -2.94 12.46 10.19
CA LYS A 47 -2.78 13.69 9.42
C LYS A 47 -1.29 14.04 9.38
N PHE A 48 -0.78 14.28 8.18
CA PHE A 48 0.57 14.78 7.96
C PHE A 48 0.45 16.27 7.65
N SER A 49 1.02 17.12 8.50
CA SER A 49 1.14 18.55 8.27
C SER A 49 2.62 18.91 8.15
N ALA A 50 2.97 19.73 7.15
CA ALA A 50 4.35 20.13 6.89
C ALA A 50 5.01 20.95 8.02
N SER A 51 4.26 21.29 9.08
CA SER A 51 4.69 22.21 10.14
C SER A 51 4.81 21.56 11.52
N GLU A 52 4.14 20.44 11.80
CA GLU A 52 3.99 19.91 13.17
C GLU A 52 5.02 18.84 13.55
N ASP A 53 5.86 18.38 12.61
CA ASP A 53 7.00 17.51 12.94
C ASP A 53 8.25 18.29 13.42
N SER A 54 8.10 19.60 13.67
CA SER A 54 9.15 20.47 14.23
C SER A 54 9.57 20.11 15.67
N GLY A 55 8.93 19.10 16.28
CA GLY A 55 9.35 18.46 17.52
C GLY A 55 10.34 17.28 17.35
N LEU A 56 10.57 16.77 16.14
CA LEU A 56 11.72 15.91 15.87
C LEU A 56 12.95 16.79 15.66
N GLU A 57 13.70 16.97 16.74
CA GLU A 57 15.09 17.45 16.82
C GLU A 57 15.74 17.76 15.46
N ARG A 58 15.68 19.05 15.11
CA ARG A 58 16.56 19.94 14.31
C ARG A 58 17.85 19.39 13.66
N GLY A 59 17.86 18.16 13.13
CA GLY A 59 19.05 17.53 12.54
C GLY A 59 18.75 16.66 11.31
N THR A 60 17.54 16.11 11.16
CA THR A 60 17.17 15.35 9.96
C THR A 60 15.66 15.47 9.75
N GLY A 61 15.24 16.47 8.96
CA GLY A 61 13.82 16.66 8.67
C GLY A 61 13.24 15.43 7.98
N CYS A 62 12.03 15.04 8.38
CA CYS A 62 11.30 13.91 7.81
C CYS A 62 11.03 14.20 6.31
N LYS A 63 11.58 13.37 5.41
CA LYS A 63 11.49 13.57 3.96
C LYS A 63 10.31 12.76 3.42
N TRP A 64 9.38 13.45 2.75
CA TRP A 64 8.15 12.86 2.25
C TRP A 64 8.04 12.96 0.74
N VAL A 65 7.45 11.94 0.13
CA VAL A 65 7.04 11.96 -1.28
C VAL A 65 5.53 11.74 -1.34
N TYR A 66 4.84 12.72 -1.91
CA TYR A 66 3.41 12.66 -2.20
C TYR A 66 3.21 12.38 -3.67
N VAL A 67 2.46 11.32 -3.98
CA VAL A 67 2.20 10.88 -5.37
C VAL A 67 0.76 11.20 -5.72
N PHE A 68 0.54 11.97 -6.80
CA PHE A 68 -0.82 12.29 -7.26
C PHE A 68 -1.48 11.09 -7.94
N GLN A 69 -2.81 11.16 -8.08
CA GLN A 69 -3.56 10.17 -8.85
C GLN A 69 -2.98 10.03 -10.27
N ARG A 70 -2.80 8.79 -10.71
CA ARG A 70 -2.21 8.42 -12.01
C ARG A 70 -0.71 8.73 -12.16
N GLU A 71 -0.02 9.09 -11.08
CA GLU A 71 1.43 9.20 -11.04
C GLU A 71 2.07 8.00 -10.35
N TYR A 72 3.38 7.83 -10.55
CA TYR A 72 4.18 6.81 -9.88
C TYR A 72 5.51 7.41 -9.42
N ALA A 73 6.01 6.95 -8.28
CA ALA A 73 7.31 7.33 -7.75
C ALA A 73 8.06 6.09 -7.25
N THR A 74 9.36 6.07 -7.46
CA THR A 74 10.30 5.11 -6.86
C THR A 74 11.27 5.90 -6.00
N VAL A 75 11.46 5.48 -4.75
CA VAL A 75 12.36 6.16 -3.81
C VAL A 75 13.43 5.20 -3.33
N ASP A 76 14.59 5.76 -2.97
CA ASP A 76 15.57 5.07 -2.16
C ASP A 76 15.13 5.12 -0.69
N PRO A 77 14.88 3.98 -0.03
CA PRO A 77 14.51 3.94 1.39
C PRO A 77 15.55 4.60 2.31
N ALA A 78 16.81 4.75 1.87
CA ALA A 78 17.84 5.46 2.63
C ALA A 78 17.64 6.99 2.63
N LEU A 79 16.77 7.52 1.75
CA LEU A 79 16.64 8.96 1.51
C LEU A 79 15.25 9.52 1.84
N VAL A 80 14.23 8.68 2.00
CA VAL A 80 12.83 9.10 2.20
C VAL A 80 12.20 8.29 3.32
N ASP A 81 11.58 8.98 4.27
CA ASP A 81 10.94 8.34 5.43
C ASP A 81 9.54 7.82 5.11
N VAL A 82 8.81 8.53 4.23
CA VAL A 82 7.41 8.22 3.90
C VAL A 82 7.09 8.46 2.43
N CYS A 83 6.45 7.49 1.79
CA CYS A 83 5.74 7.66 0.51
C CYS A 83 4.25 7.46 0.73
N SER A 84 3.44 8.42 0.28
CA SER A 84 1.98 8.35 0.43
C SER A 84 1.27 8.71 -0.87
N TYR A 85 0.10 8.11 -1.07
CA TYR A 85 -0.85 8.44 -2.12
C TYR A 85 -2.20 8.72 -1.46
N HIS A 86 -2.89 9.77 -1.88
CA HIS A 86 -4.27 10.01 -1.47
C HIS A 86 -5.18 9.82 -2.69
N VAL A 87 -6.10 8.86 -2.59
CA VAL A 87 -7.17 8.76 -3.58
C VAL A 87 -8.23 9.78 -3.15
N CYS A 88 -8.36 10.91 -3.85
CA CYS A 88 -9.55 11.75 -3.72
C CYS A 88 -10.77 10.87 -3.97
N ALA A 89 -11.56 10.62 -2.92
CA ALA A 89 -12.91 10.14 -3.08
C ALA A 89 -13.65 11.20 -3.91
N VAL A 90 -14.03 10.86 -5.14
CA VAL A 90 -14.93 11.67 -5.93
C VAL A 90 -16.30 11.51 -5.27
N SER A 91 -16.74 12.54 -4.54
CA SER A 91 -18.08 12.66 -3.97
C SER A 91 -19.15 12.77 -5.04
#